data_AF-A0A8I0JAV4-F1
#
_entry.id   AF-A0A8I0JAV4-F1
#
_cell.length_a   1.000
_cell.length_b   1.000
_cell.length_c   1.000
_cell.angle_alpha   90.00
_cell.angle_beta   90.00
_cell.angle_gamma   90.00
#
_symmetry.space_group_name_H-M   'P 1'
#
loop_
_entity.id
_entity.type
_entity.pdbx_description
1 polymer ?
#
loop_
_entity_poly.entity_id
_entity_poly.type
_entity_poly.pdbx_seq_one_letter_code
_entity_poly.pdbx_strand_id
1 'polypeptide(L)'
;MALLIADDVHERRLSTFIPKGKGCYSACALIFMAGIERQVDGELGVHQISSESNDLVNAQLSISDIIDMLTRFDTPAEVMTTMFKTPPSQMHVFSSEEISRYKLNRKGAATASNEPIPTTPAVTLPSTANSTGGPAPGPNSEQIAAASPAPIDPGPSEKLSAIEEFARKPTRIAVYTGLDLFGDDLASKRTVDVAECATSCLEMDGVCKAFTFNANPKIVRGPNCFLKANEGRADGNSVAISGKFLASADPDPTPFSMGTIDPKKALFEDVDLPGGDLGVRASIANATPLQCRLACIDNDRCVAFTYIKKKRECWMKGAVSTPLFKSGMISGVKSFQTFAPVKVIGLD
;
A
#
# COMPACT_ATOMS: atom_id res chain seq x y z
N MET A 1 5.04 -11.44 -3.86
CA MET A 1 4.58 -10.49 -4.89
C MET A 1 3.68 -11.13 -5.95
N ALA A 2 4.07 -12.25 -6.59
CA ALA A 2 3.25 -12.88 -7.65
C ALA A 2 1.85 -13.34 -7.19
N LEU A 3 1.72 -13.81 -5.94
CA LEU A 3 0.43 -14.22 -5.37
C LEU A 3 -0.59 -13.08 -5.32
N LEU A 4 -0.15 -11.85 -4.99
CA LEU A 4 -1.04 -10.67 -4.94
C LEU A 4 -1.52 -10.26 -6.33
N ILE A 5 -0.64 -10.32 -7.33
CA ILE A 5 -1.00 -10.00 -8.72
C ILE A 5 -2.00 -11.04 -9.26
N ALA A 6 -1.74 -12.30 -8.98
CA ALA A 6 -2.61 -13.39 -9.35
C ALA A 6 -3.99 -13.27 -8.68
N ASP A 7 -4.08 -12.88 -7.41
CA ASP A 7 -5.37 -12.64 -6.76
C ASP A 7 -6.15 -11.51 -7.46
N ASP A 8 -5.50 -10.38 -7.77
CA ASP A 8 -6.13 -9.27 -8.50
C ASP A 8 -6.59 -9.69 -9.92
N VAL A 9 -5.82 -10.54 -10.62
CA VAL A 9 -6.22 -11.13 -11.91
C VAL A 9 -7.50 -11.96 -11.77
N HIS A 10 -7.60 -12.75 -10.70
CA HIS A 10 -8.76 -13.60 -10.45
C HIS A 10 -10.00 -12.78 -10.05
N GLU A 11 -9.86 -11.85 -9.12
CA GLU A 11 -10.94 -10.96 -8.63
C GLU A 11 -11.53 -10.12 -9.76
N ARG A 12 -10.67 -9.54 -10.61
CA ARG A 12 -11.09 -8.76 -11.78
C ARG A 12 -11.60 -9.63 -12.94
N ARG A 13 -11.65 -10.94 -12.76
CA ARG A 13 -12.10 -11.93 -13.75
C ARG A 13 -11.35 -11.84 -15.08
N LEU A 14 -10.06 -11.51 -15.03
CA LEU A 14 -9.26 -11.32 -16.23
C LEU A 14 -8.94 -12.67 -16.89
N SER A 15 -8.69 -12.63 -18.20
CA SER A 15 -8.23 -13.78 -18.97
C SER A 15 -6.71 -13.80 -19.03
N THR A 16 -6.12 -14.98 -18.99
CA THR A 16 -4.67 -15.17 -19.07
C THR A 16 -4.30 -15.92 -20.34
N PHE A 17 -3.26 -15.43 -21.02
CA PHE A 17 -2.83 -15.96 -22.31
C PHE A 17 -1.32 -16.01 -22.41
N ILE A 18 -0.78 -17.17 -22.81
CA ILE A 18 0.64 -17.34 -23.10
C ILE A 18 0.77 -17.51 -24.62
N PRO A 19 1.27 -16.50 -25.36
CA PRO A 19 1.37 -16.58 -26.81
C PRO A 19 2.48 -17.53 -27.26
N LYS A 20 2.35 -18.05 -28.48
CA LYS A 20 3.32 -18.95 -29.11
C LYS A 20 4.73 -18.35 -29.12
N GLY A 21 5.72 -19.15 -28.73
CA GLY A 21 7.13 -18.73 -28.65
C GLY A 21 7.48 -17.88 -27.42
N LYS A 22 6.55 -17.70 -26.47
CA LYS A 22 6.81 -17.12 -25.15
C LYS A 22 6.65 -18.19 -24.06
N GLY A 23 7.34 -17.98 -22.95
CA GLY A 23 7.29 -18.85 -21.78
C GLY A 23 6.81 -18.12 -20.54
N CYS A 24 6.03 -18.81 -19.71
CA CYS A 24 5.54 -18.34 -18.42
C CYS A 24 5.92 -19.38 -17.37
N TYR A 25 6.93 -19.07 -16.58
CA TYR A 25 7.55 -20.02 -15.64
C TYR A 25 7.49 -19.52 -14.20
N SER A 26 7.51 -20.46 -13.26
CA SER A 26 7.59 -20.18 -11.81
C SER A 26 6.49 -19.21 -11.36
N ALA A 27 6.84 -18.04 -10.82
CA ALA A 27 5.91 -17.01 -10.37
C ALA A 27 4.89 -16.59 -11.44
N CYS A 28 5.26 -16.57 -12.73
CA CYS A 28 4.33 -16.27 -13.81
C CYS A 28 3.22 -17.31 -13.93
N ALA A 29 3.55 -18.60 -13.72
CA ALA A 29 2.58 -19.69 -13.83
C ALA A 29 1.44 -19.54 -12.80
N LEU A 30 1.74 -19.03 -11.60
CA LEU A 30 0.74 -18.72 -10.58
C LEU A 30 -0.23 -17.63 -11.04
N ILE A 31 0.28 -16.59 -11.71
CA ILE A 31 -0.54 -15.51 -12.30
C ILE A 31 -1.37 -16.06 -13.47
N PHE A 32 -0.80 -16.92 -14.31
CA PHE A 32 -1.54 -17.57 -15.38
C PHE A 32 -2.72 -18.40 -14.84
N MET A 33 -2.51 -19.17 -13.77
CA MET A 33 -3.56 -19.96 -13.14
C MET A 33 -4.66 -19.11 -12.52
N ALA A 34 -4.47 -17.81 -12.26
CA ALA A 34 -5.54 -16.98 -11.74
C ALA A 34 -6.67 -16.69 -12.75
N GLY A 35 -6.36 -16.75 -14.05
CA GLY A 35 -7.30 -16.35 -15.10
C GLY A 35 -8.60 -17.14 -15.07
N ILE A 36 -9.73 -16.47 -15.33
CA ILE A 36 -11.04 -17.13 -15.46
C ILE A 36 -11.13 -17.88 -16.80
N GLU A 37 -10.59 -17.27 -17.86
CA GLU A 37 -10.26 -17.94 -19.11
C GLU A 37 -8.75 -18.05 -19.22
N ARG A 38 -8.29 -19.19 -19.74
CA ARG A 38 -6.86 -19.55 -19.80
C ARG A 38 -6.55 -20.14 -21.14
N GLN A 39 -5.49 -19.65 -21.77
CA GLN A 39 -5.01 -20.20 -23.04
C GLN A 39 -3.48 -20.27 -23.07
N VAL A 40 -2.96 -21.47 -23.29
CA VAL A 40 -1.53 -21.78 -23.43
C VAL A 40 -1.23 -22.12 -24.89
N ASP A 41 -0.64 -21.18 -25.61
CA ASP A 41 -0.07 -21.39 -26.96
C ASP A 41 1.46 -21.45 -26.95
N GLY A 42 2.08 -20.91 -25.91
CA GLY A 42 3.52 -20.98 -25.63
C GLY A 42 3.86 -22.04 -24.59
N GLU A 43 4.81 -21.74 -23.71
CA GLU A 43 5.26 -22.66 -22.67
C GLU A 43 4.78 -22.23 -21.29
N LEU A 44 4.26 -23.18 -20.52
CA LEU A 44 3.85 -22.99 -19.14
C LEU A 44 4.64 -23.96 -18.26
N GLY A 45 5.39 -23.43 -17.28
CA GLY A 45 6.22 -24.27 -16.43
C GLY A 45 6.16 -23.95 -14.95
N VAL A 46 6.26 -25.01 -14.15
CA VAL A 46 6.11 -24.98 -12.69
C VAL A 46 7.26 -25.71 -12.00
N HIS A 47 7.58 -25.28 -10.78
CA HIS A 47 8.52 -25.95 -9.89
C HIS A 47 8.17 -25.64 -8.43
N GLN A 48 8.72 -26.40 -7.48
CA GLN A 48 8.44 -26.19 -6.06
C GLN A 48 9.11 -24.91 -5.55
N ILE A 49 8.61 -24.36 -4.45
CA ILE A 49 9.25 -23.18 -3.86
C ILE A 49 10.65 -23.51 -3.33
N SER A 50 11.61 -22.62 -3.55
CA SER A 50 12.92 -22.68 -2.90
C SER A 50 12.90 -21.89 -1.59
N SER A 51 13.46 -22.45 -0.53
CA SER A 51 13.79 -21.71 0.70
C SER A 51 15.31 -21.65 0.88
N GLU A 52 15.86 -20.47 1.15
CA GLU A 52 17.27 -20.30 1.52
C GLU A 52 17.51 -20.47 3.03
N SER A 53 16.44 -20.48 3.84
CA SER A 53 16.50 -20.76 5.27
C SER A 53 16.12 -22.22 5.56
N ASN A 54 16.79 -22.84 6.54
CA ASN A 54 16.42 -24.15 7.08
C ASN A 54 15.13 -24.11 7.93
N ASP A 55 14.30 -23.09 7.75
CA ASP A 55 13.07 -22.89 8.50
C ASP A 55 11.92 -23.64 7.83
N LEU A 56 11.72 -24.86 8.30
CA LEU A 56 10.69 -25.76 7.79
C LEU A 56 9.27 -25.24 8.07
N VAL A 57 9.07 -24.40 9.10
CA VAL A 57 7.74 -23.87 9.46
C VAL A 57 7.33 -22.82 8.43
N ASN A 58 8.22 -21.88 8.10
CA ASN A 58 7.94 -20.85 7.11
C ASN A 58 7.76 -21.41 5.69
N ALA A 59 8.51 -22.46 5.35
CA ALA A 59 8.32 -23.19 4.09
C ALA A 59 6.93 -23.86 4.02
N GLN A 60 6.47 -24.46 5.12
CA GLN A 60 5.15 -25.08 5.19
C GLN A 60 4.01 -24.06 5.07
N LEU A 61 4.12 -22.91 5.74
CA LEU A 61 3.14 -21.83 5.63
C LEU A 61 3.04 -21.33 4.18
N SER A 62 4.19 -21.10 3.53
CA SER A 62 4.24 -20.66 2.13
C SER A 62 3.62 -21.69 1.16
N ILE A 63 3.81 -22.98 1.42
CA ILE A 63 3.18 -24.05 0.62
C ILE A 63 1.66 -24.07 0.84
N SER A 64 1.20 -23.89 2.09
CA SER A 64 -0.21 -23.81 2.42
C SER A 64 -0.91 -22.69 1.64
N ASP A 65 -0.32 -21.49 1.64
CA ASP A 65 -0.86 -20.33 0.91
C ASP A 65 -1.02 -20.59 -0.59
N ILE A 66 -0.01 -21.24 -1.18
CA ILE A 66 -0.04 -21.59 -2.61
C ILE A 66 -1.11 -22.63 -2.90
N ILE A 67 -1.28 -23.65 -2.05
CA ILE A 67 -2.31 -24.68 -2.22
C ILE A 67 -3.70 -24.05 -2.15
N ASP A 68 -3.97 -23.22 -1.13
CA ASP A 68 -5.27 -22.58 -0.95
C ASP A 68 -5.63 -21.71 -2.16
N MET A 69 -4.67 -20.93 -2.64
CA MET A 69 -4.85 -20.06 -3.80
C MET A 69 -5.03 -20.83 -5.11
N LEU A 70 -4.20 -21.84 -5.38
CA LEU A 70 -4.36 -22.67 -6.57
C LEU A 70 -5.69 -23.44 -6.54
N THR A 71 -6.14 -23.85 -5.36
CA THR A 71 -7.45 -24.52 -5.18
C THR A 71 -8.58 -23.55 -5.48
N ARG A 72 -8.49 -22.31 -4.99
CA ARG A 72 -9.44 -21.23 -5.30
C ARG A 72 -9.53 -20.96 -6.80
N PHE A 73 -8.41 -21.05 -7.51
CA PHE A 73 -8.37 -20.89 -8.94
C PHE A 73 -8.83 -22.14 -9.71
N ASP A 74 -9.42 -23.14 -9.05
CA ASP A 74 -9.78 -24.43 -9.63
C ASP A 74 -8.60 -25.07 -10.39
N THR A 75 -7.39 -24.90 -9.89
CA THR A 75 -6.21 -25.55 -10.47
C THR A 75 -6.28 -27.04 -10.14
N PRO A 76 -6.14 -27.94 -11.12
CA PRO A 76 -6.17 -29.38 -10.86
C PRO A 76 -5.10 -29.81 -9.86
N ALA A 77 -5.45 -30.75 -8.97
CA ALA A 77 -4.52 -31.26 -7.96
C ALA A 77 -3.26 -31.90 -8.58
N GLU A 78 -3.37 -32.44 -9.80
CA GLU A 78 -2.25 -32.99 -10.56
C GLU A 78 -1.23 -31.92 -10.92
N VAL A 79 -1.68 -30.71 -11.24
CA VAL A 79 -0.80 -29.57 -11.57
C VAL A 79 -0.05 -29.11 -10.33
N MET A 80 -0.74 -29.02 -9.19
CA MET A 80 -0.12 -28.73 -7.89
C MET A 80 0.91 -29.81 -7.53
N THR A 81 0.54 -31.08 -7.68
CA THR A 81 1.42 -32.22 -7.40
C THR A 81 2.68 -32.17 -8.28
N THR A 82 2.52 -31.89 -9.57
CA THR A 82 3.65 -31.75 -10.49
C THR A 82 4.55 -30.57 -10.10
N MET A 83 3.97 -29.43 -9.74
CA MET A 83 4.71 -28.27 -9.24
C MET A 83 5.54 -28.63 -8.00
N PHE A 84 4.91 -29.16 -6.95
CA PHE A 84 5.58 -29.44 -5.67
C PHE A 84 6.56 -30.62 -5.73
N LYS A 85 6.42 -31.54 -6.70
CA LYS A 85 7.39 -32.62 -6.91
C LYS A 85 8.60 -32.20 -7.73
N THR A 86 8.52 -31.08 -8.46
CA THR A 86 9.61 -30.62 -9.32
C THR A 86 10.64 -29.84 -8.48
N PRO A 87 11.92 -30.26 -8.41
CA PRO A 87 12.99 -29.55 -7.67
C PRO A 87 13.13 -28.08 -8.06
N PRO A 88 13.58 -27.17 -7.17
CA PRO A 88 13.74 -25.77 -7.53
C PRO A 88 14.82 -25.51 -8.59
N SER A 89 15.75 -26.45 -8.75
CA SER A 89 16.78 -26.45 -9.79
C SER A 89 16.28 -26.94 -11.15
N GLN A 90 15.02 -27.37 -11.24
CA GLN A 90 14.39 -27.90 -12.45
C GLN A 90 13.10 -27.13 -12.76
N MET A 91 12.62 -27.25 -13.99
CA MET A 91 11.35 -26.68 -14.41
C MET A 91 10.56 -27.75 -15.16
N HIS A 92 9.35 -28.05 -14.70
CA HIS A 92 8.44 -28.91 -15.44
C HIS A 92 7.63 -28.03 -16.39
N VAL A 93 7.93 -28.12 -17.68
CA VAL A 93 7.15 -27.44 -18.73
C VAL A 93 6.09 -28.41 -19.23
N PHE A 94 4.82 -28.03 -19.14
CA PHE A 94 3.71 -28.89 -19.52
C PHE A 94 3.67 -29.12 -21.04
N SER A 95 3.60 -30.39 -21.44
CA SER A 95 3.33 -30.81 -22.81
C SER A 95 1.91 -30.45 -23.28
N SER A 96 1.67 -30.48 -24.60
CA SER A 96 0.33 -30.31 -25.18
C SER A 96 -0.67 -31.33 -24.64
N GLU A 97 -0.21 -32.55 -24.39
CA GLU A 97 -1.02 -33.65 -23.85
C GLU A 97 -1.39 -33.37 -22.40
N GLU A 98 -0.47 -32.85 -21.59
CA GLU A 98 -0.72 -32.47 -20.20
C GLU A 98 -1.62 -31.24 -20.09
N ILE A 99 -1.39 -30.21 -20.92
CA ILE A 99 -2.26 -29.02 -21.00
C ILE A 99 -3.71 -29.45 -21.28
N SER A 100 -3.89 -30.41 -22.18
CA SER A 100 -5.21 -30.96 -22.51
C SER A 100 -5.77 -31.83 -21.37
N ARG A 101 -4.96 -32.75 -20.83
CA ARG A 101 -5.35 -33.69 -19.77
C ARG A 101 -5.75 -32.98 -18.49
N TYR A 102 -4.97 -31.99 -18.07
CA TYR A 102 -5.20 -31.18 -16.89
C TYR A 102 -6.14 -30.01 -17.14
N LYS A 103 -6.68 -29.85 -18.37
CA LYS A 103 -7.61 -28.78 -18.72
C LYS A 103 -7.07 -27.39 -18.35
N LEU A 104 -5.78 -27.17 -18.59
CA LEU A 104 -5.11 -25.88 -18.33
C LEU A 104 -5.62 -24.78 -19.26
N ASN A 105 -6.13 -25.17 -20.43
CA ASN A 105 -6.91 -24.29 -21.28
C ASN A 105 -8.38 -24.30 -20.83
N ARG A 106 -8.89 -23.12 -20.47
CA ARG A 106 -10.28 -22.91 -20.03
C ARG A 106 -10.91 -21.85 -20.92
N LYS A 107 -11.96 -22.24 -21.65
CA LYS A 107 -12.85 -21.29 -22.34
C LYS A 107 -13.94 -20.89 -21.35
N GLY A 108 -14.31 -19.62 -21.28
CA GLY A 108 -15.33 -19.17 -20.34
C GLY A 108 -16.63 -19.92 -20.56
N ALA A 109 -17.20 -20.42 -19.47
CA ALA A 109 -18.61 -20.75 -19.46
C ALA A 109 -19.36 -19.42 -19.59
N ALA A 110 -19.84 -19.11 -20.80
CA ALA A 110 -20.94 -18.19 -20.96
C ALA A 110 -22.14 -18.83 -20.26
N THR A 111 -22.37 -18.53 -18.98
CA THR A 111 -23.72 -18.55 -18.44
C THR A 111 -24.49 -17.48 -19.21
N ALA A 112 -25.10 -17.92 -20.31
CA ALA A 112 -26.14 -17.18 -20.99
C ALA A 112 -27.25 -16.92 -19.96
N SER A 113 -27.30 -15.69 -19.45
CA SER A 113 -28.54 -15.09 -18.98
C SER A 113 -29.50 -15.13 -20.17
N ASN A 114 -30.39 -16.12 -20.16
CA ASN A 114 -31.51 -16.23 -21.08
C ASN A 114 -32.52 -15.14 -20.69
N GLU A 115 -32.21 -13.88 -20.99
CA GLU A 115 -33.20 -12.81 -21.09
C GLU A 115 -33.21 -12.31 -22.55
N PRO A 116 -34.39 -12.20 -23.18
CA PRO A 116 -34.48 -11.79 -24.58
C PRO A 116 -34.03 -10.32 -24.74
N ILE A 117 -33.09 -10.11 -25.65
CA ILE A 117 -32.72 -8.78 -26.15
C ILE A 117 -33.97 -8.13 -26.81
N PRO A 118 -34.37 -6.91 -26.42
CA PRO A 118 -35.44 -6.20 -27.12
C PRO A 118 -34.97 -5.80 -28.53
N THR A 119 -35.58 -6.40 -29.55
CA THR A 119 -35.46 -5.98 -30.94
C THR A 119 -35.91 -4.53 -31.11
N THR A 120 -34.99 -3.66 -31.52
CA THR A 120 -35.29 -2.35 -32.08
C THR A 120 -35.79 -2.52 -33.52
N PRO A 121 -36.93 -1.95 -33.93
CA PRO A 121 -37.39 -2.03 -35.31
C PRO A 121 -36.57 -1.12 -36.22
N ALA A 122 -36.21 -1.67 -37.38
CA ALA A 122 -35.54 -0.99 -38.47
C ALA A 122 -36.40 0.15 -39.06
N VAL A 123 -35.68 1.21 -39.46
CA VAL A 123 -36.18 2.38 -40.18
C VAL A 123 -36.80 1.97 -41.52
N THR A 124 -38.02 2.46 -41.78
CA THR A 124 -38.58 2.57 -43.13
C THR A 124 -39.23 3.95 -43.30
N LEU A 125 -38.77 4.68 -44.32
CA LEU A 125 -39.42 5.79 -45.01
C LEU A 125 -39.49 5.36 -46.49
N PRO A 126 -40.34 5.92 -47.38
CA PRO A 126 -41.17 7.14 -47.26
C PRO A 126 -42.61 7.02 -47.83
N SER A 127 -43.45 8.06 -47.64
CA SER A 127 -44.08 8.86 -48.73
C SER A 127 -45.33 9.65 -48.30
N THR A 128 -45.22 10.97 -48.46
CA THR A 128 -46.19 11.95 -49.00
C THR A 128 -47.70 11.71 -48.85
N ALA A 129 -48.40 12.65 -48.19
CA ALA A 129 -49.29 13.63 -48.83
C ALA A 129 -50.24 14.33 -47.82
N ASN A 130 -50.03 15.65 -47.69
CA ASN A 130 -50.99 16.75 -47.72
C ASN A 130 -52.37 16.74 -47.00
N SER A 131 -52.68 17.94 -46.48
CA SER A 131 -54.01 18.54 -46.17
C SER A 131 -54.60 18.16 -44.80
N THR A 132 -55.14 19.04 -43.94
CA THR A 132 -55.49 20.47 -43.99
C THR A 132 -56.00 20.89 -42.59
N GLY A 133 -55.76 22.14 -42.17
CA GLY A 133 -56.69 22.90 -41.32
C GLY A 133 -56.40 22.96 -39.82
N GLY A 134 -55.92 24.12 -39.34
CA GLY A 134 -56.06 24.56 -37.93
C GLY A 134 -57.49 25.01 -37.60
N PRO A 135 -57.77 25.77 -36.50
CA PRO A 135 -56.82 26.47 -35.61
C PRO A 135 -57.07 26.30 -34.09
N ALA A 136 -56.14 26.83 -33.30
CA ALA A 136 -56.19 27.08 -31.85
C ALA A 136 -57.31 28.09 -31.44
N PRO A 137 -57.63 28.28 -30.14
CA PRO A 137 -56.81 29.13 -29.23
C PRO A 137 -56.74 28.57 -27.78
N GLY A 138 -55.68 28.78 -26.99
CA GLY A 138 -55.32 30.03 -26.32
C GLY A 138 -55.16 29.77 -24.80
N PRO A 139 -54.39 30.56 -24.05
CA PRO A 139 -53.36 30.06 -23.13
C PRO A 139 -53.72 30.18 -21.64
N ASN A 140 -53.02 29.45 -20.77
CA ASN A 140 -52.56 30.00 -19.50
C ASN A 140 -51.45 29.17 -18.83
N SER A 141 -50.56 29.93 -18.22
CA SER A 141 -49.19 29.66 -17.81
C SER A 141 -49.02 28.82 -16.54
N GLU A 142 -47.83 28.22 -16.43
CA GLU A 142 -47.02 27.97 -15.21
C GLU A 142 -47.65 27.02 -14.16
N GLN A 143 -47.00 26.00 -13.58
CA GLN A 143 -45.59 25.69 -13.34
C GLN A 143 -45.59 24.24 -12.80
N ILE A 144 -44.86 23.29 -13.39
CA ILE A 144 -44.78 21.91 -12.87
C ILE A 144 -43.63 21.83 -11.87
N ALA A 145 -43.98 21.53 -10.61
CA ALA A 145 -43.05 21.21 -9.55
C ALA A 145 -42.32 19.90 -9.85
N ALA A 146 -41.00 19.93 -9.80
CA ALA A 146 -40.14 18.75 -9.82
C ALA A 146 -40.22 18.03 -8.47
N ALA A 147 -40.68 16.77 -8.50
CA ALA A 147 -40.52 15.83 -7.40
C ALA A 147 -39.32 14.92 -7.70
N SER A 148 -38.30 14.98 -6.84
CA SER A 148 -37.11 14.13 -6.87
C SER A 148 -37.44 12.65 -6.65
N PRO A 149 -36.73 11.70 -7.29
CA PRO A 149 -36.68 10.32 -6.83
C PRO A 149 -35.66 10.16 -5.71
N ALA A 150 -35.96 9.26 -4.78
CA ALA A 150 -35.21 8.94 -3.56
C ALA A 150 -33.86 8.22 -3.83
N PRO A 151 -32.95 8.16 -2.84
CA PRO A 151 -31.59 7.65 -2.99
C PRO A 151 -31.54 6.13 -3.14
N ILE A 152 -30.60 5.67 -3.97
CA ILE A 152 -30.22 4.27 -4.19
C ILE A 152 -29.38 3.82 -2.99
N ASP A 153 -29.80 2.75 -2.32
CA ASP A 153 -29.04 2.06 -1.27
C ASP A 153 -27.73 1.46 -1.86
N PRO A 154 -26.56 1.67 -1.22
CA PRO A 154 -25.35 0.93 -1.56
C PRO A 154 -25.44 -0.49 -0.98
N GLY A 155 -25.33 -1.49 -1.86
CA GLY A 155 -25.29 -2.91 -1.51
C GLY A 155 -24.09 -3.31 -0.63
N PRO A 156 -24.11 -4.52 -0.07
CA PRO A 156 -23.19 -4.92 0.99
C PRO A 156 -21.76 -5.09 0.47
N SER A 157 -20.86 -4.32 1.10
CA SER A 157 -19.40 -4.40 1.17
C SER A 157 -18.76 -5.62 0.50
N GLU A 158 -17.85 -5.33 -0.44
CA GLU A 158 -16.71 -6.17 -0.78
C GLU A 158 -16.05 -6.66 0.52
N LYS A 159 -16.12 -7.97 0.76
CA LYS A 159 -15.24 -8.63 1.72
C LYS A 159 -14.02 -9.06 0.92
N LEU A 160 -12.84 -8.58 1.32
CA LEU A 160 -11.56 -9.12 0.86
C LEU A 160 -11.61 -10.65 0.91
N SER A 161 -10.96 -11.33 -0.04
CA SER A 161 -10.93 -12.78 -0.02
C SER A 161 -10.28 -13.27 1.29
N ALA A 162 -10.78 -14.36 1.88
CA ALA A 162 -10.23 -14.89 3.14
C ALA A 162 -8.71 -15.20 3.04
N ILE A 163 -8.22 -15.43 1.81
CA ILE A 163 -6.81 -15.65 1.50
C ILE A 163 -6.03 -14.33 1.54
N GLU A 164 -6.58 -13.26 0.98
CA GLU A 164 -5.97 -11.94 1.04
C GLU A 164 -5.93 -11.40 2.47
N GLU A 165 -6.97 -11.66 3.25
CA GLU A 165 -7.00 -11.35 4.68
C GLU A 165 -5.96 -12.15 5.46
N PHE A 166 -5.81 -13.46 5.19
CA PHE A 166 -4.79 -14.30 5.82
C PHE A 166 -3.36 -13.90 5.41
N ALA A 167 -3.10 -13.70 4.12
CA ALA A 167 -1.78 -13.35 3.60
C ALA A 167 -1.31 -11.96 4.04
N ARG A 168 -2.24 -11.05 4.36
CA ARG A 168 -1.94 -9.73 4.91
C ARG A 168 -1.82 -9.73 6.44
N LYS A 169 -2.12 -10.84 7.12
CA LYS A 169 -1.94 -10.92 8.57
C LYS A 169 -0.46 -10.78 8.90
N PRO A 170 -0.12 -9.91 9.86
CA PRO A 170 1.25 -9.74 10.25
C PRO A 170 1.71 -10.96 11.04
N THR A 171 2.75 -11.62 10.55
CA THR A 171 3.38 -12.77 11.21
C THR A 171 4.72 -12.41 11.83
N ARG A 172 5.26 -11.24 11.49
CA ARG A 172 6.53 -10.73 12.00
C ARG A 172 6.45 -9.24 12.28
N ILE A 173 7.38 -8.75 13.10
CA ILE A 173 7.56 -7.33 13.39
C ILE A 173 9.04 -6.95 13.28
N ALA A 174 9.34 -5.93 12.50
CA ALA A 174 10.63 -5.27 12.48
C ALA A 174 10.62 -4.08 13.45
N VAL A 175 11.53 -4.10 14.42
CA VAL A 175 11.67 -3.06 15.45
C VAL A 175 12.82 -2.14 15.10
N TYR A 176 12.61 -0.84 15.23
CA TYR A 176 13.60 0.22 14.99
C TYR A 176 13.74 1.10 16.23
N THR A 177 14.97 1.50 16.52
CA THR A 177 15.26 2.52 17.54
C THR A 177 15.71 3.81 16.85
N GLY A 178 15.30 4.94 17.40
CA GLY A 178 15.63 6.25 16.85
C GLY A 178 14.80 6.65 15.61
N LEU A 179 14.02 5.73 15.04
CA LEU A 179 13.15 5.98 13.89
C LEU A 179 11.75 6.35 14.38
N ASP A 180 11.28 7.51 13.98
CA ASP A 180 9.91 7.99 14.13
C ASP A 180 9.19 7.80 12.80
N LEU A 181 8.08 7.06 12.81
CA LEU A 181 7.19 6.97 11.67
C LEU A 181 6.20 8.13 11.88
N PHE A 182 6.25 9.15 11.05
CA PHE A 182 5.50 10.38 11.30
C PHE A 182 4.25 10.45 10.42
N GLY A 183 3.09 10.67 11.04
CA GLY A 183 1.80 10.75 10.36
C GLY A 183 1.06 9.41 10.27
N ASP A 184 -0.04 9.40 9.53
CA ASP A 184 -0.94 8.25 9.34
C ASP A 184 -1.47 7.61 10.65
N ASP A 185 -1.58 8.41 11.71
CA ASP A 185 -2.02 7.95 13.02
C ASP A 185 -3.51 7.58 13.01
N LEU A 186 -3.80 6.31 13.31
CA LEU A 186 -5.15 5.78 13.56
C LEU A 186 -5.64 6.16 14.95
N ALA A 187 -4.75 6.05 15.92
CA ALA A 187 -5.04 6.31 17.32
C ALA A 187 -3.75 6.66 18.07
N SER A 188 -3.88 7.52 19.07
CA SER A 188 -2.82 7.81 20.02
C SER A 188 -3.28 7.48 21.42
N LYS A 189 -2.51 6.69 22.16
CA LYS A 189 -2.83 6.34 23.54
C LYS A 189 -1.61 6.31 24.43
N ARG A 190 -1.83 6.14 25.73
CA ARG A 190 -0.77 5.91 26.70
C ARG A 190 -0.70 4.42 27.01
N THR A 191 0.49 3.85 26.90
CA THR A 191 0.81 2.49 27.32
C THR A 191 1.97 2.51 28.31
N VAL A 192 2.11 1.44 29.08
CA VAL A 192 3.17 1.28 30.07
C VAL A 192 4.52 1.09 29.36
N ASP A 193 4.53 0.29 28.30
CA ASP A 193 5.73 -0.03 27.54
C ASP A 193 5.45 -0.17 26.03
N VAL A 194 6.52 -0.51 25.30
CA VAL A 194 6.47 -0.71 23.85
C VAL A 194 5.76 -2.00 23.45
N ALA A 195 5.79 -3.03 24.30
CA ALA A 195 5.14 -4.31 24.00
C ALA A 195 3.62 -4.14 24.01
N GLU A 196 3.08 -3.45 25.02
CA GLU A 196 1.66 -3.10 25.07
C GLU A 196 1.26 -2.20 23.88
N CYS A 197 2.13 -1.28 23.45
CA CYS A 197 1.89 -0.48 22.24
C CYS A 197 1.81 -1.35 20.98
N ALA A 198 2.70 -2.34 20.84
CA ALA A 198 2.68 -3.28 19.73
C ALA A 198 1.41 -4.15 19.75
N THR A 199 1.05 -4.72 20.90
CA THR A 199 -0.19 -5.52 21.07
C THR A 199 -1.42 -4.72 20.65
N SER A 200 -1.47 -3.45 21.02
CA SER A 200 -2.58 -2.57 20.67
C SER A 200 -2.74 -2.34 19.17
N CYS A 201 -1.64 -2.41 18.41
CA CYS A 201 -1.68 -2.37 16.95
C CYS A 201 -2.17 -3.71 16.38
N LEU A 202 -1.70 -4.82 16.94
CA LEU A 202 -2.10 -6.18 16.53
C LEU A 202 -3.59 -6.45 16.72
N GLU A 203 -4.18 -5.92 17.79
CA GLU A 203 -5.62 -6.00 18.07
C GLU A 203 -6.49 -5.28 17.02
N MET A 204 -5.90 -4.52 16.09
CA MET A 204 -6.63 -3.83 15.02
C MET A 204 -6.75 -4.65 13.73
N ASP A 205 -6.61 -5.98 13.80
CA ASP A 205 -6.85 -6.93 12.70
C ASP A 205 -6.20 -6.52 11.35
N GLY A 206 -4.93 -6.06 11.41
CA GLY A 206 -4.17 -5.66 10.22
C GLY A 206 -4.47 -4.27 9.67
N VAL A 207 -5.42 -3.53 10.25
CA VAL A 207 -5.64 -2.09 9.93
C VAL A 207 -4.43 -1.27 10.37
N CYS A 208 -3.86 -1.60 11.53
CA CYS A 208 -2.64 -0.97 12.02
C CYS A 208 -1.42 -1.74 11.50
N LYS A 209 -0.61 -1.06 10.68
CA LYS A 209 0.58 -1.66 10.02
C LYS A 209 1.89 -1.24 10.67
N ALA A 210 1.86 -0.18 11.47
CA ALA A 210 3.03 0.30 12.18
C ALA A 210 2.63 1.03 13.45
N PHE A 211 3.60 1.21 14.34
CA PHE A 211 3.45 2.13 15.47
C PHE A 211 4.76 2.86 15.72
N THR A 212 4.65 3.97 16.45
CA THR A 212 5.79 4.62 17.10
C THR A 212 5.48 4.80 18.57
N PHE A 213 6.40 4.34 19.41
CA PHE A 213 6.38 4.49 20.86
C PHE A 213 7.44 5.51 21.29
N ASN A 214 7.03 6.48 22.10
CA ASN A 214 7.91 7.47 22.69
C ASN A 214 8.45 6.95 24.03
N ALA A 215 9.67 6.44 24.00
CA ALA A 215 10.37 5.84 25.13
C ALA A 215 11.01 6.87 26.08
N ASN A 216 10.67 8.15 25.98
CA ASN A 216 11.19 9.16 26.89
C ASN A 216 10.58 9.01 28.30
N PRO A 217 11.38 8.65 29.33
CA PRO A 217 10.85 8.40 30.67
C PRO A 217 10.28 9.66 31.34
N LYS A 218 10.59 10.85 30.83
CA LYS A 218 10.07 12.12 31.34
C LYS A 218 8.61 12.38 30.94
N ILE A 219 8.04 11.58 30.05
CA ILE A 219 6.66 11.76 29.57
C ILE A 219 5.66 11.18 30.57
N VAL A 220 5.22 12.04 31.50
CA VAL A 220 4.26 11.68 32.55
C VAL A 220 2.80 11.93 32.18
N ARG A 221 2.52 12.69 31.11
CA ARG A 221 1.16 12.98 30.62
C ARG A 221 1.10 12.93 29.09
N GLY A 222 -0.10 12.69 28.54
CA GLY A 222 -0.34 12.57 27.09
C GLY A 222 -0.01 11.19 26.52
N PRO A 223 -0.28 10.94 25.24
CA PRO A 223 0.03 9.67 24.59
C PRO A 223 1.54 9.47 24.44
N ASN A 224 1.97 8.22 24.52
CA ASN A 224 3.33 7.77 24.19
C ASN A 224 3.31 6.65 23.15
N CYS A 225 2.14 6.14 22.77
CA CYS A 225 1.96 5.13 21.75
C CYS A 225 1.10 5.71 20.63
N PHE A 226 1.60 5.64 19.40
CA PHE A 226 0.96 6.21 18.22
C PHE A 226 0.83 5.10 17.17
N LEU A 227 -0.39 4.57 17.03
CA LEU A 227 -0.78 3.47 16.15
C LEU A 227 -1.09 4.01 14.75
N LYS A 228 -0.62 3.33 13.69
CA LYS A 228 -0.61 3.91 12.34
C LYS A 228 -1.16 2.98 11.28
N ALA A 229 -1.86 3.58 10.33
CA ALA A 229 -2.43 2.88 9.18
C ALA A 229 -1.34 2.39 8.21
N ASN A 230 -0.24 3.14 8.10
CA ASN A 230 0.93 2.83 7.27
C ASN A 230 2.21 3.35 7.94
N GLU A 231 3.36 3.21 7.27
CA GLU A 231 4.66 3.70 7.78
C GLU A 231 4.78 5.23 7.81
N GLY A 232 3.90 5.96 7.11
CA GLY A 232 3.97 7.42 7.04
C GLY A 232 5.32 7.93 6.52
N ARG A 233 5.73 9.10 7.00
CA ARG A 233 7.04 9.69 6.68
C ARG A 233 8.09 9.23 7.68
N ALA A 234 9.18 8.66 7.21
CA ALA A 234 10.32 8.33 8.06
C ALA A 234 10.99 9.61 8.60
N ASP A 235 11.26 9.66 9.91
CA ASP A 235 11.95 10.76 10.57
C ASP A 235 12.85 10.27 11.71
N GLY A 236 13.83 11.08 12.11
CA GLY A 236 14.77 10.75 13.19
C GLY A 236 14.35 11.34 14.54
N ASN A 237 14.23 10.50 15.55
CA ASN A 237 13.92 10.88 16.92
C ASN A 237 14.54 9.88 17.92
N SER A 238 15.57 10.27 18.65
CA SER A 238 16.33 9.38 19.53
C SER A 238 15.56 8.73 20.67
N VAL A 239 14.33 9.19 20.96
CA VAL A 239 13.46 8.56 21.96
C VAL A 239 12.35 7.72 21.33
N ALA A 240 12.28 7.63 20.00
CA ALA A 240 11.29 6.80 19.31
C ALA A 240 11.74 5.34 19.22
N ILE A 241 10.80 4.43 19.48
CA ILE A 241 10.90 3.02 19.12
C ILE A 241 9.72 2.73 18.19
N SER A 242 10.00 2.36 16.95
CA SER A 242 8.96 2.08 15.97
C SER A 242 8.92 0.60 15.63
N GLY A 243 7.71 0.07 15.42
CA GLY A 243 7.47 -1.27 14.94
C GLY A 243 6.80 -1.22 13.57
N LYS A 244 7.31 -1.99 12.62
CA LYS A 244 6.67 -2.26 11.33
C LYS A 244 6.22 -3.71 11.30
N PHE A 245 4.93 -3.93 11.11
CA PHE A 245 4.37 -5.25 10.95
C PHE A 245 4.59 -5.75 9.53
N LEU A 246 4.97 -7.02 9.42
CA LEU A 246 5.36 -7.68 8.18
C LEU A 246 4.53 -8.95 8.03
N ALA A 247 4.00 -9.16 6.82
CA ALA A 247 3.44 -10.43 6.42
C ALA A 247 4.55 -11.47 6.20
N SER A 248 4.17 -12.74 6.11
CA SER A 248 5.11 -13.84 5.84
C SER A 248 5.84 -13.67 4.50
N ALA A 249 5.15 -13.09 3.51
CA ALA A 249 5.69 -12.87 2.18
C ALA A 249 6.55 -11.60 2.04
N ASP A 250 6.58 -10.72 3.04
CA ASP A 250 7.37 -9.50 2.99
C ASP A 250 8.86 -9.80 3.20
N PRO A 251 9.78 -9.21 2.44
CA PRO A 251 11.20 -9.36 2.73
C PRO A 251 11.57 -8.67 4.04
N ASP A 252 12.66 -9.13 4.66
CA ASP A 252 13.26 -8.41 5.78
C ASP A 252 13.70 -7.01 5.34
N PRO A 253 13.39 -5.97 6.14
CA PRO A 253 13.71 -4.61 5.75
C PRO A 253 15.22 -4.36 5.81
N THR A 254 15.73 -3.74 4.75
CA THR A 254 17.14 -3.40 4.64
C THR A 254 17.47 -2.08 5.34
N PRO A 255 18.71 -1.89 5.83
CA PRO A 255 19.15 -0.60 6.33
C PRO A 255 19.03 0.50 5.29
N PHE A 256 18.69 1.71 5.73
CA PHE A 256 18.62 2.90 4.89
C PHE A 256 19.13 4.13 5.63
N SER A 257 19.62 5.14 4.89
CA SER A 257 20.13 6.37 5.46
C SER A 257 19.30 7.56 5.03
N MET A 258 19.09 8.50 5.94
CA MET A 258 18.43 9.77 5.64
C MET A 258 18.96 10.90 6.51
N GLY A 259 18.73 12.12 6.04
CA GLY A 259 18.92 13.30 6.87
C GLY A 259 17.88 13.36 7.99
N THR A 260 18.27 13.86 9.15
CA THR A 260 17.41 13.93 10.33
C THR A 260 17.72 15.20 11.10
N ILE A 261 16.72 15.74 11.78
CA ILE A 261 16.90 16.79 12.79
C ILE A 261 16.16 16.34 14.02
N ASP A 262 16.87 15.65 14.91
CA ASP A 262 16.32 15.08 16.13
C ASP A 262 15.67 16.18 17.01
N PRO A 263 14.36 16.09 17.31
CA PRO A 263 13.67 17.11 18.09
C PRO A 263 14.18 17.33 19.53
N LYS A 264 14.93 16.37 20.08
CA LYS A 264 15.52 16.41 21.42
C LYS A 264 16.99 16.80 21.42
N LYS A 265 17.73 16.43 20.38
CA LYS A 265 19.19 16.59 20.35
C LYS A 265 19.68 17.68 19.40
N ALA A 266 18.89 18.02 18.39
CA ALA A 266 19.33 18.86 17.27
C ALA A 266 18.40 20.04 16.99
N LEU A 267 17.44 20.32 17.88
CA LEU A 267 16.67 21.56 17.89
C LEU A 267 17.08 22.43 19.07
N PHE A 268 17.31 23.71 18.78
CA PHE A 268 17.83 24.70 19.72
C PHE A 268 16.89 25.89 19.77
N GLU A 269 16.32 26.13 20.94
CA GLU A 269 15.48 27.30 21.23
C GLU A 269 16.35 28.54 21.50
N ASP A 270 15.87 29.70 21.07
CA ASP A 270 16.52 31.00 21.20
C ASP A 270 17.95 31.06 20.63
N VAL A 271 18.17 30.30 19.54
CA VAL A 271 19.45 30.26 18.80
C VAL A 271 19.23 30.67 17.35
N ASP A 272 20.06 31.59 16.87
CA ASP A 272 20.20 32.02 15.48
C ASP A 272 21.50 31.45 14.89
N LEU A 273 21.45 30.96 13.66
CA LEU A 273 22.61 30.54 12.88
C LEU A 273 22.81 31.57 11.76
N PRO A 274 23.54 32.67 11.96
CA PRO A 274 23.62 33.73 10.96
C PRO A 274 24.30 33.30 9.65
N GLY A 275 23.67 33.66 8.52
CA GLY A 275 24.22 33.41 7.18
C GLY A 275 24.01 31.99 6.67
N GLY A 276 24.67 31.66 5.55
CA GLY A 276 24.57 30.35 4.93
C GLY A 276 23.19 30.04 4.30
N ASP A 277 22.30 31.02 4.21
CA ASP A 277 20.95 30.84 3.68
C ASP A 277 20.96 30.36 2.22
N LEU A 278 20.10 29.39 1.91
CA LEU A 278 19.97 28.84 0.54
C LEU A 278 19.29 29.81 -0.43
N GLY A 279 18.70 30.90 0.08
CA GLY A 279 18.05 31.92 -0.72
C GLY A 279 18.13 33.29 -0.05
N VAL A 280 17.96 34.34 -0.87
CA VAL A 280 17.95 35.74 -0.43
C VAL A 280 16.65 36.16 0.29
N ARG A 281 15.65 35.28 0.28
CA ARG A 281 14.36 35.43 0.97
C ARG A 281 14.12 34.18 1.81
N ALA A 282 13.19 34.28 2.77
CA ALA A 282 12.72 33.14 3.54
C ALA A 282 12.31 32.00 2.58
N SER A 283 12.78 30.79 2.88
CA SER A 283 12.51 29.60 2.08
C SER A 283 11.03 29.22 2.13
N ILE A 284 10.38 29.46 3.29
CA ILE A 284 8.94 29.30 3.48
C ILE A 284 8.45 30.49 4.31
N ALA A 285 7.48 31.24 3.78
CA ALA A 285 6.78 32.30 4.51
C ALA A 285 5.55 31.72 5.26
N ASN A 286 5.17 32.33 6.38
CA ASN A 286 4.07 31.87 7.25
C ASN A 286 4.19 30.42 7.76
N ALA A 287 5.41 29.89 7.80
CA ALA A 287 5.71 28.53 8.22
C ALA A 287 5.43 28.29 9.72
N THR A 288 5.30 27.02 10.09
CA THR A 288 5.46 26.56 11.47
C THR A 288 6.89 26.04 11.70
N PRO A 289 7.36 25.94 12.96
CA PRO A 289 8.66 25.34 13.25
C PRO A 289 8.81 23.92 12.68
N LEU A 290 7.75 23.11 12.78
CA LEU A 290 7.73 21.75 12.26
C LEU A 290 7.86 21.72 10.74
N GLN A 291 7.10 22.56 10.03
CA GLN A 291 7.21 22.69 8.57
C GLN A 291 8.62 23.08 8.14
N CYS A 292 9.26 24.02 8.86
CA CYS A 292 10.62 24.44 8.55
C CYS A 292 11.63 23.30 8.75
N ARG A 293 11.50 22.54 9.84
CA ARG A 293 12.34 21.37 10.12
C ARG A 293 12.20 20.31 9.02
N LEU A 294 10.98 19.90 8.71
CA LEU A 294 10.71 18.86 7.71
C LEU A 294 11.21 19.29 6.32
N ALA A 295 10.98 20.56 5.94
CA ALA A 295 11.48 21.09 4.67
C ALA A 295 13.01 21.04 4.56
N CYS A 296 13.74 21.30 5.66
CA CYS A 296 15.19 21.15 5.66
C CYS A 296 15.63 19.69 5.57
N ILE A 297 14.90 18.77 6.21
CA ILE A 297 15.18 17.34 6.09
C ILE A 297 14.99 16.87 4.63
N ASP A 298 13.92 17.32 3.97
CA ASP A 298 13.58 16.93 2.59
C ASP A 298 14.48 17.61 1.53
N ASN A 299 15.21 18.66 1.90
CA ASN A 299 16.11 19.36 0.99
C ASN A 299 17.57 18.90 1.15
N ASP A 300 18.13 18.30 0.11
CA ASP A 300 19.51 17.76 0.12
C ASP A 300 20.59 18.83 0.32
N ARG A 301 20.32 20.07 -0.08
CA ARG A 301 21.25 21.19 0.11
C ARG A 301 21.15 21.80 1.49
N CYS A 302 20.09 21.50 2.25
CA CYS A 302 19.89 22.04 3.58
C CYS A 302 20.65 21.21 4.62
N VAL A 303 21.53 21.86 5.37
CA VAL A 303 22.30 21.27 6.47
C VAL A 303 21.88 21.83 7.83
N ALA A 304 21.15 22.95 7.85
CA ALA A 304 20.56 23.54 9.03
C ALA A 304 19.41 24.49 8.66
N PHE A 305 18.61 24.89 9.64
CA PHE A 305 17.63 25.96 9.46
C PHE A 305 17.62 26.89 10.67
N THR A 306 17.10 28.10 10.45
CA THR A 306 16.64 28.97 11.53
C THR A 306 15.21 29.43 11.22
N TYR A 307 14.31 29.23 12.17
CA TYR A 307 12.92 29.65 12.11
C TYR A 307 12.71 30.87 13.01
N ILE A 308 12.12 31.93 12.46
CA ILE A 308 11.85 33.18 13.17
C ILE A 308 10.41 33.18 13.66
N LYS A 309 10.17 32.98 14.97
CA LYS A 309 8.81 32.86 15.54
C LYS A 309 7.91 34.06 15.21
N LYS A 310 8.43 35.27 15.43
CA LYS A 310 7.66 36.52 15.27
C LYS A 310 7.22 36.76 13.82
N LYS A 311 8.05 36.38 12.85
CA LYS A 311 7.78 36.56 11.41
C LYS A 311 7.17 35.34 10.75
N ARG A 312 7.21 34.18 11.42
CA ARG A 312 6.81 32.88 10.87
C ARG A 312 7.58 32.54 9.59
N GLU A 313 8.87 32.86 9.58
CA GLU A 313 9.74 32.66 8.42
C GLU A 313 10.67 31.49 8.65
N CYS A 314 10.77 30.60 7.66
CA CYS A 314 11.76 29.54 7.61
C CYS A 314 12.95 29.97 6.77
N TRP A 315 14.15 29.88 7.34
CA TRP A 315 15.40 30.17 6.63
C TRP A 315 16.26 28.91 6.60
N MET A 316 16.16 28.14 5.51
CA MET A 316 16.99 26.96 5.26
C MET A 316 18.40 27.37 4.86
N LYS A 317 19.40 26.64 5.36
CA LYS A 317 20.82 26.98 5.25
C LYS A 317 21.63 25.83 4.68
N GLY A 318 22.55 26.16 3.79
CA GLY A 318 23.53 25.23 3.20
C GLY A 318 24.85 25.15 3.95
N ALA A 319 25.03 25.95 5.00
CA ALA A 319 26.18 25.89 5.89
C ALA A 319 25.77 26.18 7.33
N VAL A 320 26.50 25.63 8.30
CA VAL A 320 26.32 25.92 9.73
C VAL A 320 27.35 26.96 10.15
N SER A 321 26.89 28.09 10.69
CA SER A 321 27.74 29.15 11.24
C SER A 321 27.93 29.00 12.74
N THR A 322 28.73 29.89 13.35
CA THR A 322 28.78 30.02 14.81
C THR A 322 27.39 30.40 15.36
N PRO A 323 26.84 29.65 16.33
CA PRO A 323 25.53 29.93 16.89
C PRO A 323 25.54 31.21 17.74
N LEU A 324 24.48 32.00 17.61
CA LEU A 324 24.24 33.20 18.41
C LEU A 324 22.96 33.04 19.22
N PHE A 325 22.99 33.45 20.49
CA PHE A 325 21.78 33.55 21.27
C PHE A 325 20.90 34.68 20.74
N LYS A 326 19.65 34.38 20.41
CA LYS A 326 18.67 35.34 19.93
C LYS A 326 17.26 34.86 20.26
N SER A 327 16.61 35.58 21.16
CA SER A 327 15.26 35.22 21.60
C SER A 327 14.27 35.19 20.43
N GLY A 328 13.40 34.19 20.42
CA GLY A 328 12.37 34.01 19.41
C GLY A 328 12.83 33.28 18.14
N MET A 329 14.02 32.71 18.15
CA MET A 329 14.55 31.87 17.08
C MET A 329 14.50 30.39 17.46
N ILE A 330 14.25 29.52 16.48
CA ILE A 330 14.45 28.07 16.64
C ILE A 330 15.42 27.65 15.54
N SER A 331 16.57 27.12 15.90
CA SER A 331 17.51 26.57 14.93
C SER A 331 17.57 25.06 15.02
N GLY A 332 17.83 24.41 13.89
CA GLY A 332 18.07 22.98 13.85
C GLY A 332 19.21 22.63 12.92
N VAL A 333 20.00 21.62 13.29
CA VAL A 333 21.14 21.14 12.50
C VAL A 333 20.85 19.73 12.02
N LYS A 334 21.00 19.51 10.71
CA LYS A 334 20.74 18.23 10.05
C LYS A 334 21.96 17.32 10.19
N SER A 335 21.72 16.08 10.56
CA SER A 335 22.71 15.00 10.53
C SER A 335 22.19 13.83 9.70
N PHE A 336 23.09 13.06 9.10
CA PHE A 336 22.72 11.83 8.43
C PHE A 336 22.78 10.68 9.42
N GLN A 337 21.69 9.90 9.48
CA GLN A 337 21.57 8.72 10.32
C GLN A 337 21.16 7.52 9.46
N THR A 338 21.67 6.35 9.83
CA THR A 338 21.32 5.08 9.20
C THR A 338 20.40 4.33 10.14
N PHE A 339 19.24 3.92 9.64
CA PHE A 339 18.25 3.16 10.35
C PHE A 339 18.26 1.72 9.82
N ALA A 340 18.33 0.78 10.75
CA ALA A 340 18.24 -0.65 10.48
C ALA A 340 17.31 -1.27 11.52
N PRO A 341 16.58 -2.35 11.18
CA PRO A 341 15.84 -3.09 12.18
C PRO A 341 16.83 -3.61 13.23
N VAL A 342 16.60 -3.27 14.49
CA VAL A 342 17.40 -3.84 15.60
C VAL A 342 17.09 -5.31 15.79
N LYS A 343 15.86 -5.71 15.45
CA LYS A 343 15.40 -7.10 15.47
C LYS A 343 14.19 -7.25 14.55
N VAL A 344 14.11 -8.39 13.88
CA VAL A 344 12.87 -8.91 13.28
C VAL A 344 12.41 -10.08 14.16
N ILE A 345 11.18 -10.02 14.64
CA ILE A 345 10.62 -10.96 15.62
C ILE A 345 9.41 -11.65 14.99
N GLY A 346 9.30 -12.97 15.14
CA GLY A 346 8.06 -13.72 14.85
C GLY A 346 6.95 -13.36 15.84
N LEU A 347 5.70 -13.41 15.39
CA LEU A 347 4.50 -13.13 16.19
C LEU A 347 3.69 -14.41 16.50
N ASP A 348 4.39 -15.54 16.53
CA ASP A 348 3.89 -16.89 16.82
C ASP A 348 3.44 -17.08 18.29
#